data_AF-A0A852WGK5-F1
#
_entry.id   AF-A0A852WGK5-F1
#
_cell.length_a   1.000
_cell.length_b   1.000
_cell.length_c   1.000
_cell.angle_alpha   90.00
_cell.angle_beta   90.00
_cell.angle_gamma   90.00
#
_symmetry.space_group_name_H-M   'P 1'
#
loop_
_entity.id
_entity.type
_entity.pdbx_description
1 polymer ?
#
loop_
_entity_poly.entity_id
_entity_poly.type
_entity_poly.pdbx_seq_one_letter_code
_entity_poly.pdbx_strand_id
1 'polypeptide(L)'
;MANFVTVLVPAAAVFMWIRGRNPLVKGALDADRTQTVGPVLEEYGGQSRRAARKRCESRTKRVLSGSGSRDVADELRWLDVDPEDEKLKDKKLKGKKRKDQKGKDEKGKDEELEPVRPVAMYGFGRSDTAAELAALSAAYRKYAVRLRARGLLGGGFAPIIGQEAEIADATARRLQTTAMFALGRASSTEDPTLTIALPKRKTHLALSHIEQGSAPGNHINVLTVTHVHERVVLAGQFSEWLANTDDVRTIPVSLEQSDQELVAKNITGKTFDGVLPCFRGALVERDPASGWRRLHLELAETSYSAIVATQYPGSRGTGRAREELNHEANVLTLSCTPVTSDGFLAFGRRSKHVFNAGLLTPAINGNLEMRQRFGILYDADRDGVPDPLIALAREAKEELALEMSTDRFRILGLTHFDSADEVGTHSLLTTCRVEVTAAHLARRAALADPAEGLWELDDDLWFLPERPPGGSQSADEWVDSVLRWSLNSPDHTPHLTSSLIAHNSGALFERFGSPEGVQAHVVSLVGEEPSPPPEGLFRLTRGE
;
A
#
# COMPACT_ATOMS: atom_id res chain seq x y z
N MET A 1 54.12 -9.12 -12.17
CA MET A 1 54.53 -7.81 -12.72
C MET A 1 53.85 -7.62 -14.06
N ALA A 2 52.74 -6.89 -14.08
CA ALA A 2 52.06 -6.44 -15.29
C ALA A 2 51.18 -5.25 -14.92
N ASN A 3 51.28 -4.19 -15.73
CA ASN A 3 50.66 -2.89 -15.56
C ASN A 3 49.14 -2.96 -15.71
N PHE A 4 48.40 -2.33 -14.78
CA PHE A 4 46.99 -1.99 -14.96
C PHE A 4 46.87 -0.48 -15.12
N VAL A 5 46.30 -0.08 -16.26
CA VAL A 5 45.91 1.29 -16.58
C VAL A 5 44.50 1.50 -16.03
N THR A 6 44.41 2.39 -15.05
CA THR A 6 43.17 2.93 -14.49
C THR A 6 42.55 3.93 -15.46
N VAL A 7 41.30 3.71 -15.90
CA VAL A 7 40.49 4.75 -16.54
C VAL A 7 39.48 5.27 -15.51
N LEU A 8 39.81 6.43 -14.95
CA LEU A 8 38.89 7.31 -14.23
C LEU A 8 38.04 8.08 -15.25
N VAL A 9 36.72 8.04 -15.12
CA VAL A 9 35.83 9.04 -15.74
C VAL A 9 35.13 9.82 -14.61
N PRO A 10 35.16 11.17 -14.64
CA PRO A 10 34.78 11.99 -13.51
C PRO A 10 33.28 12.31 -13.47
N ALA A 11 32.80 12.49 -12.24
CA ALA A 11 31.59 13.23 -11.93
C ALA A 11 31.73 14.71 -12.35
N ALA A 12 30.89 15.16 -13.28
CA ALA A 12 30.41 16.56 -13.40
C ALA A 12 29.44 16.70 -14.59
N ALA A 13 28.13 16.79 -14.32
CA ALA A 13 27.20 17.67 -15.05
C ALA A 13 25.81 17.62 -14.41
N VAL A 14 25.52 18.61 -13.56
CA VAL A 14 24.17 19.08 -13.25
C VAL A 14 23.97 20.41 -14.00
N PHE A 15 22.74 20.66 -14.44
CA PHE A 15 22.18 21.83 -15.15
C PHE A 15 22.08 21.75 -16.69
N MET A 16 20.92 21.29 -17.17
CA MET A 16 19.94 22.10 -17.92
C MET A 16 18.89 21.19 -18.57
N TRP A 17 17.68 21.10 -18.02
CA TRP A 17 16.47 20.97 -18.85
C TRP A 17 15.17 21.15 -18.03
N ILE A 18 14.58 22.34 -18.13
CA ILE A 18 13.14 22.54 -18.00
C ILE A 18 12.71 23.31 -19.24
N ARG A 19 11.63 22.83 -19.86
CA ARG A 19 10.84 23.36 -21.00
C ARG A 19 11.36 23.08 -22.41
N GLY A 20 10.63 22.21 -23.09
CA GLY A 20 10.59 22.12 -24.54
C GLY A 20 9.46 21.20 -25.00
N ARG A 21 8.23 21.73 -25.05
CA ARG A 21 7.09 21.08 -25.72
C ARG A 21 7.46 20.74 -27.15
N ASN A 22 6.99 19.59 -27.58
CA ASN A 22 7.02 19.07 -28.94
C ASN A 22 5.84 19.69 -29.72
N PRO A 23 6.07 20.49 -30.78
CA PRO A 23 5.10 20.59 -31.85
C PRO A 23 5.76 20.13 -33.15
N LEU A 24 5.10 19.22 -33.86
CA LEU A 24 4.94 19.23 -35.32
C LEU A 24 4.44 17.85 -35.75
N VAL A 25 3.13 17.72 -35.93
CA VAL A 25 2.57 17.22 -37.20
C VAL A 25 1.27 17.97 -37.45
N LYS A 26 1.29 18.92 -38.40
CA LYS A 26 0.09 19.43 -39.05
C LYS A 26 0.43 19.65 -40.52
N GLY A 27 -0.20 18.86 -41.39
CA GLY A 27 -0.26 19.13 -42.83
C GLY A 27 -0.57 17.89 -43.67
N ALA A 28 -1.74 17.91 -44.31
CA ALA A 28 -2.34 16.95 -45.26
C ALA A 28 -3.06 15.76 -44.57
N LEU A 29 -4.37 15.54 -44.70
CA LEU A 29 -5.36 15.92 -45.72
C LEU A 29 -6.77 16.04 -45.10
N ASP A 30 -7.59 16.87 -45.73
CA ASP A 30 -9.05 16.86 -45.62
C ASP A 30 -9.62 15.48 -45.99
N ALA A 31 -10.44 14.91 -45.11
CA ALA A 31 -11.76 14.32 -45.41
C ALA A 31 -12.24 13.43 -44.24
N ASP A 32 -13.55 13.51 -43.99
CA ASP A 32 -14.41 12.61 -43.20
C ASP A 32 -14.50 12.71 -41.66
N ARG A 33 -15.58 13.40 -41.25
CA ARG A 33 -16.64 12.94 -40.33
C ARG A 33 -16.30 11.79 -39.37
N THR A 34 -16.29 12.04 -38.05
CA THR A 34 -17.32 11.64 -37.06
C THR A 34 -16.85 11.76 -35.60
N GLN A 35 -17.83 12.05 -34.73
CA GLN A 35 -17.91 11.80 -33.28
C GLN A 35 -17.02 12.61 -32.31
N THR A 36 -17.63 13.71 -31.86
CA THR A 36 -17.44 14.35 -30.55
C THR A 36 -17.56 13.33 -29.39
N VAL A 37 -16.53 13.24 -28.56
CA VAL A 37 -16.61 12.69 -27.19
C VAL A 37 -16.32 13.81 -26.20
N GLY A 38 -17.35 14.14 -25.44
CA GLY A 38 -17.41 14.96 -24.22
C GLY A 38 -18.89 15.03 -23.83
N PRO A 39 -19.32 15.17 -22.57
CA PRO A 39 -18.63 15.18 -21.27
C PRO A 39 -19.12 14.00 -20.37
N VAL A 40 -18.24 13.09 -19.93
CA VAL A 40 -18.62 11.89 -19.16
C VAL A 40 -18.01 11.87 -17.75
N LEU A 41 -17.20 12.87 -17.36
CA LEU A 41 -16.54 12.83 -16.04
C LEU A 41 -17.25 13.66 -14.95
N GLU A 42 -17.99 14.72 -15.30
CA GLU A 42 -18.69 15.54 -14.28
C GLU A 42 -20.03 14.95 -13.81
N GLU A 43 -20.73 14.20 -14.67
CA GLU A 43 -22.07 13.69 -14.34
C GLU A 43 -22.02 12.47 -13.40
N TYR A 44 -20.92 11.71 -13.41
CA TYR A 44 -20.79 10.40 -12.78
C TYR A 44 -20.46 10.50 -11.28
N GLY A 45 -19.64 11.48 -10.88
CA GLY A 45 -19.38 11.77 -9.46
C GLY A 45 -20.58 12.43 -8.76
N GLY A 46 -21.44 13.13 -9.51
CA GLY A 46 -22.56 13.88 -8.97
C GLY A 46 -23.73 13.01 -8.50
N GLN A 47 -24.04 11.91 -9.20
CA GLN A 47 -25.22 11.08 -8.90
C GLN A 47 -25.03 10.19 -7.66
N SER A 48 -23.87 9.54 -7.51
CA SER A 48 -23.56 8.73 -6.32
C SER A 48 -23.49 9.61 -5.06
N ARG A 49 -22.87 10.80 -5.17
CA ARG A 49 -22.80 11.77 -4.07
C ARG A 49 -24.14 12.40 -3.71
N ARG A 50 -25.03 12.67 -4.68
CA ARG A 50 -26.39 13.16 -4.37
C ARG A 50 -27.20 12.11 -3.60
N ALA A 51 -27.02 10.83 -3.90
CA ALA A 51 -27.67 9.74 -3.18
C ALA A 51 -27.11 9.55 -1.76
N ALA A 52 -25.78 9.61 -1.59
CA ALA A 52 -25.12 9.56 -0.28
C ALA A 52 -25.41 10.80 0.57
N ARG A 53 -25.36 12.00 -0.02
CA ARG A 53 -25.65 13.28 0.65
C ARG A 53 -27.10 13.40 1.10
N LYS A 54 -28.09 13.00 0.28
CA LYS A 54 -29.51 12.98 0.72
C LYS A 54 -29.77 12.00 1.87
N ARG A 55 -29.02 10.89 1.93
CA ARG A 55 -29.07 9.94 3.07
C ARG A 55 -28.39 10.51 4.30
N CYS A 56 -27.25 11.19 4.13
CA CYS A 56 -26.57 11.89 5.22
C CYS A 56 -27.47 13.00 5.80
N GLU A 57 -28.03 13.87 4.97
CA GLU A 57 -28.94 14.94 5.40
C GLU A 57 -30.20 14.44 6.11
N SER A 58 -30.73 13.26 5.75
CA SER A 58 -31.86 12.65 6.46
C SER A 58 -31.46 11.95 7.76
N ARG A 59 -30.24 11.42 7.86
CA ARG A 59 -29.70 10.74 9.04
C ARG A 59 -29.16 11.73 10.08
N THR A 60 -28.44 12.78 9.67
CA THR A 60 -28.04 13.91 10.53
C THR A 60 -29.25 14.64 11.09
N LYS A 61 -30.32 14.82 10.30
CA LYS A 61 -31.60 15.35 10.81
C LYS A 61 -32.24 14.45 11.86
N ARG A 62 -32.11 13.12 11.74
CA ARG A 62 -32.65 12.17 12.72
C ARG A 62 -31.85 12.19 14.03
N VAL A 63 -30.53 12.31 13.97
CA VAL A 63 -29.63 12.47 15.14
C VAL A 63 -29.88 13.81 15.84
N LEU A 64 -29.98 14.92 15.09
CA LEU A 64 -30.24 16.26 15.64
C LEU A 64 -31.69 16.45 16.13
N SER A 65 -32.65 15.66 15.64
CA SER A 65 -34.02 15.67 16.16
C SER A 65 -34.19 14.87 17.46
N GLY A 66 -33.20 14.06 17.84
CA GLY A 66 -33.21 13.24 19.06
C GLY A 66 -32.46 13.87 20.23
N SER A 67 -31.58 14.84 20.00
CA SER A 67 -30.82 15.54 21.04
C SER A 67 -31.34 16.96 21.20
N GLY A 68 -32.12 17.20 22.26
CA GLY A 68 -32.57 18.53 22.67
C GLY A 68 -31.43 19.40 23.22
N SER A 69 -30.50 19.82 22.36
CA SER A 69 -29.43 20.77 22.70
C SER A 69 -29.27 21.79 21.58
N ARG A 70 -29.36 23.07 21.92
CA ARG A 70 -29.52 24.21 21.00
C ARG A 70 -28.21 24.91 20.60
N ASP A 71 -27.03 24.39 20.93
CA ASP A 71 -25.78 25.16 20.89
C ASP A 71 -24.69 24.65 19.93
N VAL A 72 -25.02 24.29 18.69
CA VAL A 72 -23.98 23.89 17.69
C VAL A 72 -24.20 24.51 16.28
N ALA A 73 -24.84 25.68 16.19
CA ALA A 73 -25.21 26.27 14.91
C ALA A 73 -24.30 27.41 14.39
N ASP A 74 -23.21 27.78 15.10
CA ASP A 74 -22.47 29.02 14.80
C ASP A 74 -21.06 28.87 14.18
N GLU A 75 -20.59 27.67 13.85
CA GLU A 75 -19.16 27.46 13.49
C GLU A 75 -18.81 27.13 12.03
N LEU A 76 -19.68 27.34 11.04
CA LEU A 76 -19.36 27.08 9.64
C LEU A 76 -19.77 28.21 8.69
N ARG A 77 -18.95 29.27 8.63
CA ARG A 77 -18.95 30.27 7.54
C ARG A 77 -17.52 30.71 7.20
N TRP A 78 -16.80 29.99 6.35
CA TRP A 78 -15.66 30.56 5.61
C TRP A 78 -15.44 29.83 4.27
N LEU A 79 -15.13 30.63 3.25
CA LEU A 79 -14.60 30.35 1.90
C LEU A 79 -15.59 30.20 0.73
N ASP A 80 -16.07 31.35 0.26
CA ASP A 80 -16.28 31.61 -1.17
C ASP A 80 -15.02 32.31 -1.73
N VAL A 81 -14.49 31.84 -2.86
CA VAL A 81 -13.47 32.55 -3.65
C VAL A 81 -13.93 32.60 -5.11
N ASP A 82 -14.00 33.83 -5.62
CA ASP A 82 -14.39 34.22 -6.98
C ASP A 82 -13.22 34.01 -7.97
N PRO A 83 -13.45 33.53 -9.21
CA PRO A 83 -12.41 33.42 -10.21
C PRO A 83 -12.62 34.40 -11.37
N GLU A 84 -11.89 35.52 -11.41
CA GLU A 84 -11.58 36.25 -12.64
C GLU A 84 -10.15 36.83 -12.61
N ASP A 85 -9.66 37.16 -13.80
CA ASP A 85 -8.32 37.64 -14.20
C ASP A 85 -7.29 36.52 -14.51
N GLU A 86 -6.64 36.43 -15.68
CA GLU A 86 -6.24 37.52 -16.56
C GLU A 86 -5.91 36.97 -17.98
N LYS A 87 -6.48 37.61 -19.02
CA LYS A 87 -6.06 37.48 -20.43
C LYS A 87 -4.98 38.52 -20.70
N LEU A 88 -3.77 38.15 -21.17
CA LEU A 88 -2.96 39.13 -21.93
C LEU A 88 -1.85 38.55 -22.84
N LYS A 89 -2.18 38.61 -24.15
CA LYS A 89 -1.41 39.14 -25.30
C LYS A 89 -0.17 38.42 -25.86
N ASP A 90 -0.39 37.99 -27.10
CA ASP A 90 0.54 37.95 -28.24
C ASP A 90 1.48 39.16 -28.35
N LYS A 91 2.76 38.88 -28.63
CA LYS A 91 3.64 39.78 -29.38
C LYS A 91 4.57 39.02 -30.33
N LYS A 92 4.46 39.39 -31.61
CA LYS A 92 5.31 39.06 -32.76
C LYS A 92 6.77 39.42 -32.51
N LEU A 93 7.70 38.61 -33.05
CA LEU A 93 9.00 39.09 -33.54
C LEU A 93 9.45 38.29 -34.77
N LYS A 94 9.81 39.04 -35.80
CA LYS A 94 10.26 38.60 -37.12
C LYS A 94 11.76 38.29 -37.12
N GLY A 95 12.13 37.21 -37.81
CA GLY A 95 13.20 37.21 -38.81
C GLY A 95 14.63 36.88 -38.37
N LYS A 96 15.22 35.84 -38.96
CA LYS A 96 16.44 35.95 -39.78
C LYS A 96 16.76 34.63 -40.51
N LYS A 97 17.05 34.76 -41.81
CA LYS A 97 17.61 33.75 -42.72
C LYS A 97 19.03 33.35 -42.31
N ARG A 98 19.39 32.08 -42.49
CA ARG A 98 20.72 31.53 -42.89
C ARG A 98 20.53 30.03 -43.14
N LYS A 99 20.62 29.58 -44.40
CA LYS A 99 21.80 29.16 -45.18
C LYS A 99 22.11 27.67 -45.00
N ASP A 100 22.04 26.99 -46.14
CA ASP A 100 22.29 25.58 -46.39
C ASP A 100 23.66 25.11 -45.91
N GLN A 101 23.73 23.86 -45.43
CA GLN A 101 24.89 23.02 -45.73
C GLN A 101 24.57 21.53 -45.76
N LYS A 102 25.27 20.90 -46.69
CA LYS A 102 25.08 19.61 -47.35
C LYS A 102 25.91 18.51 -46.67
N GLY A 103 25.46 17.26 -46.78
CA GLY A 103 26.27 16.05 -46.61
C GLY A 103 25.87 15.20 -45.40
N LYS A 104 26.02 13.87 -45.42
CA LYS A 104 26.45 12.92 -46.44
C LYS A 104 26.03 11.54 -45.93
N ASP A 105 25.77 10.62 -46.86
CA ASP A 105 25.37 9.24 -46.61
C ASP A 105 26.41 8.45 -45.81
N GLU A 106 25.97 7.70 -44.79
CA GLU A 106 26.65 6.48 -44.36
C GLU A 106 25.65 5.37 -44.03
N LYS A 107 25.81 4.26 -44.76
CA LYS A 107 25.10 2.99 -44.60
C LYS A 107 25.59 2.28 -43.33
N GLY A 108 24.74 2.16 -42.32
CA GLY A 108 24.94 1.27 -41.18
C GLY A 108 24.39 -0.12 -41.49
N LYS A 109 25.20 -1.14 -41.22
CA LYS A 109 24.91 -2.56 -41.43
C LYS A 109 23.90 -3.07 -40.40
N ASP A 110 23.05 -3.99 -40.83
CA ASP A 110 22.21 -4.81 -39.96
C ASP A 110 23.12 -5.73 -39.11
N GLU A 111 23.22 -5.44 -37.81
CA GLU A 111 23.72 -6.38 -36.81
C GLU A 111 22.53 -7.10 -36.18
N GLU A 112 22.48 -8.42 -36.33
CA GLU A 112 21.53 -9.31 -35.65
C GLU A 112 21.65 -9.13 -34.13
N LEU A 113 20.56 -8.70 -33.50
CA LEU A 113 20.43 -8.66 -32.05
C LEU A 113 20.29 -10.08 -31.51
N GLU A 114 21.35 -10.61 -30.89
CA GLU A 114 21.22 -11.80 -30.06
C GLU A 114 20.27 -11.54 -28.87
N PRO A 115 19.45 -12.52 -28.47
CA PRO A 115 18.55 -12.39 -27.34
C PRO A 115 19.34 -12.15 -26.05
N VAL A 116 18.99 -11.06 -25.36
CA VAL A 116 19.49 -10.69 -24.03
C VAL A 116 19.23 -11.85 -23.06
N ARG A 117 20.28 -12.58 -22.71
CA ARG A 117 20.24 -13.52 -21.59
C ARG A 117 20.19 -12.73 -20.29
N PRO A 118 19.36 -13.13 -19.30
CA PRO A 118 19.32 -12.45 -18.01
C PRO A 118 20.70 -12.50 -17.36
N VAL A 119 21.20 -11.32 -16.98
CA VAL A 119 22.46 -11.17 -16.25
C VAL A 119 22.27 -11.82 -14.88
N ALA A 120 22.90 -12.98 -14.67
CA ALA A 120 23.13 -13.49 -13.35
C ALA A 120 23.98 -12.46 -12.58
N MET A 121 23.40 -11.82 -11.56
CA MET A 121 24.13 -10.97 -10.62
C MET A 121 25.12 -11.83 -9.82
N TYR A 122 26.32 -12.04 -10.39
CA TYR A 122 27.43 -12.66 -9.69
C TYR A 122 28.14 -11.65 -8.79
N GLY A 123 28.07 -11.90 -7.47
CA GLY A 123 29.24 -11.88 -6.58
C GLY A 123 30.00 -10.57 -6.36
N PHE A 124 29.36 -9.55 -5.78
CA PHE A 124 30.10 -8.59 -4.95
C PHE A 124 30.14 -9.12 -3.50
N GLY A 125 31.33 -9.14 -2.89
CA GLY A 125 31.51 -9.53 -1.50
C GLY A 125 30.66 -8.65 -0.58
N ARG A 126 29.86 -9.27 0.30
CA ARG A 126 28.88 -8.58 1.17
C ARG A 126 29.47 -7.46 2.03
N SER A 127 30.74 -7.60 2.44
CA SER A 127 31.49 -6.57 3.18
C SER A 127 31.76 -5.32 2.35
N ASP A 128 32.00 -5.50 1.05
CA ASP A 128 32.47 -4.44 0.16
C ASP A 128 31.32 -3.52 -0.19
N THR A 129 30.13 -4.07 -0.47
CA THR A 129 28.91 -3.28 -0.71
C THR A 129 28.52 -2.45 0.51
N ALA A 130 28.62 -2.98 1.73
CA ALA A 130 28.27 -2.22 2.92
C ALA A 130 29.29 -1.10 3.22
N ALA A 131 30.58 -1.36 3.03
CA ALA A 131 31.62 -0.34 3.15
C ALA A 131 31.48 0.75 2.09
N GLU A 132 31.14 0.39 0.85
CA GLU A 132 30.83 1.33 -0.24
C GLU A 132 29.62 2.21 0.08
N LEU A 133 28.53 1.63 0.58
CA LEU A 133 27.34 2.38 1.00
C LEU A 133 27.64 3.35 2.16
N ALA A 134 28.45 2.91 3.14
CA ALA A 134 28.88 3.77 4.24
C ALA A 134 29.81 4.91 3.75
N ALA A 135 30.72 4.63 2.81
CA ALA A 135 31.58 5.63 2.20
C ALA A 135 30.78 6.65 1.38
N LEU A 136 29.78 6.18 0.61
CA LEU A 136 28.88 7.03 -0.16
C LEU A 136 28.01 7.91 0.76
N SER A 137 27.49 7.34 1.85
CA SER A 137 26.82 8.08 2.93
C SER A 137 27.70 9.22 3.45
N ALA A 138 28.96 8.93 3.79
CA ALA A 138 29.90 9.95 4.27
C ALA A 138 30.18 11.03 3.21
N ALA A 139 30.24 10.66 1.93
CA ALA A 139 30.41 11.61 0.83
C ALA A 139 29.20 12.56 0.69
N TYR A 140 27.97 12.03 0.77
CA TYR A 140 26.76 12.85 0.74
C TYR A 140 26.63 13.78 1.95
N ARG A 141 27.00 13.34 3.17
CA ARG A 141 27.05 14.25 4.34
C ARG A 141 28.03 15.39 4.12
N LYS A 142 29.23 15.09 3.61
CA LYS A 142 30.23 16.12 3.29
C LYS A 142 29.71 17.08 2.23
N TYR A 143 28.98 16.57 1.23
CA TYR A 143 28.35 17.38 0.20
C TYR A 143 27.28 18.32 0.77
N ALA A 144 26.36 17.80 1.59
CA ALA A 144 25.33 18.59 2.27
C ALA A 144 25.92 19.71 3.14
N VAL A 145 26.97 19.42 3.93
CA VAL A 145 27.66 20.42 4.74
C VAL A 145 28.26 21.53 3.88
N ARG A 146 28.87 21.18 2.73
CA ARG A 146 29.41 22.17 1.77
C ARG A 146 28.32 23.03 1.13
N LEU A 147 27.18 22.44 0.78
CA LEU A 147 26.02 23.17 0.25
C LEU A 147 25.48 24.16 1.29
N ARG A 148 25.29 23.75 2.55
CA ARG A 148 24.86 24.67 3.63
C ARG A 148 25.83 25.83 3.82
N ALA A 149 27.14 25.54 3.84
CA ALA A 149 28.15 26.59 3.94
C ALA A 149 28.08 27.59 2.78
N ARG A 150 27.78 27.13 1.56
CA ARG A 150 27.53 28.00 0.40
C ARG A 150 26.22 28.78 0.51
N GLY A 151 25.16 28.17 1.01
CA GLY A 151 23.87 28.83 1.25
C GLY A 151 23.98 29.99 2.25
N LEU A 152 24.84 29.86 3.26
CA LEU A 152 25.12 30.92 4.26
C LEU A 152 25.77 32.17 3.66
N LEU A 153 26.46 32.05 2.51
CA LEU A 153 27.10 33.20 1.85
C LEU A 153 26.10 34.13 1.15
N GLY A 154 24.81 33.77 1.11
CA GLY A 154 23.72 34.61 0.62
C GLY A 154 23.65 34.71 -0.91
N GLY A 155 22.42 34.78 -1.43
CA GLY A 155 22.13 34.92 -2.87
C GLY A 155 20.73 34.41 -3.22
N GLY A 156 20.22 34.76 -4.40
CA GLY A 156 18.87 34.36 -4.85
C GLY A 156 18.66 32.84 -4.97
N PHE A 157 19.74 32.06 -5.04
CA PHE A 157 19.72 30.59 -5.10
C PHE A 157 19.84 29.90 -3.73
N ALA A 158 19.98 30.65 -2.63
CA ALA A 158 20.13 30.08 -1.29
C ALA A 158 19.01 29.09 -0.90
N PRO A 159 17.72 29.31 -1.25
CA PRO A 159 16.66 28.34 -0.98
C PRO A 159 16.86 26.99 -1.70
N ILE A 160 17.29 27.03 -2.97
CA ILE A 160 17.53 25.83 -3.79
C ILE A 160 18.73 25.05 -3.24
N ILE A 161 19.80 25.76 -2.87
CA ILE A 161 20.99 25.16 -2.26
C ILE A 161 20.64 24.51 -0.91
N GLY A 162 19.74 25.13 -0.14
CA GLY A 162 19.20 24.58 1.09
C GLY A 162 18.46 23.25 0.87
N GLN A 163 17.53 23.23 -0.09
CA GLN A 163 16.80 22.01 -0.48
C GLN A 163 17.75 20.90 -0.95
N GLU A 164 18.73 21.22 -1.78
CA GLU A 164 19.71 20.24 -2.25
C GLU A 164 20.55 19.67 -1.09
N ALA A 165 20.90 20.50 -0.11
CA ALA A 165 21.61 20.04 1.09
C ALA A 165 20.75 19.11 1.95
N GLU A 166 19.45 19.39 2.08
CA GLU A 166 18.50 18.53 2.79
C GLU A 166 18.33 17.17 2.11
N ILE A 167 18.22 17.16 0.78
CA ILE A 167 18.18 15.94 -0.03
C ILE A 167 19.46 15.14 0.19
N ALA A 168 20.63 15.77 0.06
CA ALA A 168 21.92 15.09 0.26
C ALA A 168 22.05 14.48 1.67
N ASP A 169 21.60 15.18 2.71
CA ASP A 169 21.57 14.65 4.08
C ASP A 169 20.59 13.49 4.24
N ALA A 170 19.40 13.56 3.61
CA ALA A 170 18.43 12.49 3.62
C ALA A 170 18.99 11.24 2.91
N THR A 171 19.61 11.41 1.73
CA THR A 171 20.31 10.35 1.01
C THR A 171 21.41 9.74 1.87
N ALA A 172 22.23 10.55 2.53
CA ALA A 172 23.26 10.04 3.42
C ALA A 172 22.70 9.22 4.59
N ARG A 173 21.61 9.66 5.21
CA ARG A 173 20.94 8.90 6.28
C ARG A 173 20.39 7.57 5.76
N ARG A 174 19.74 7.57 4.59
CA ARG A 174 19.24 6.34 3.94
C ARG A 174 20.38 5.38 3.64
N LEU A 175 21.45 5.85 3.00
CA LEU A 175 22.64 5.05 2.69
C LEU A 175 23.33 4.50 3.94
N GLN A 176 23.46 5.30 5.01
CA GLN A 176 24.04 4.83 6.27
C GLN A 176 23.18 3.72 6.88
N THR A 177 21.87 3.92 6.91
CA THR A 177 20.93 2.95 7.47
C THR A 177 21.04 1.65 6.68
N THR A 178 20.97 1.72 5.35
CA THR A 178 21.15 0.55 4.47
C THR A 178 22.51 -0.12 4.67
N ALA A 179 23.60 0.64 4.83
CA ALA A 179 24.91 0.07 5.12
C ALA A 179 24.95 -0.70 6.45
N MET A 180 24.33 -0.19 7.52
CA MET A 180 24.26 -0.88 8.82
C MET A 180 23.52 -2.22 8.70
N PHE A 181 22.42 -2.26 7.97
CA PHE A 181 21.68 -3.50 7.73
C PHE A 181 22.37 -4.43 6.72
N ALA A 182 23.11 -3.92 5.74
CA ALA A 182 23.89 -4.72 4.80
C ALA A 182 25.02 -5.50 5.49
N LEU A 183 25.65 -4.91 6.53
CA LEU A 183 26.58 -5.62 7.43
C LEU A 183 25.88 -6.69 8.27
N GLY A 184 24.59 -6.46 8.58
CA GLY A 184 23.70 -7.31 9.36
C GLY A 184 22.99 -8.41 8.58
N ARG A 185 23.16 -8.49 7.25
CA ARG A 185 22.62 -9.59 6.43
C ARG A 185 23.36 -10.90 6.72
N ALA A 186 23.17 -11.43 7.94
CA ALA A 186 22.99 -12.85 8.04
C ALA A 186 21.87 -13.19 7.06
N SER A 187 22.18 -14.04 6.09
CA SER A 187 21.15 -14.81 5.40
C SER A 187 20.47 -15.58 6.50
N SER A 188 19.47 -15.00 7.19
CA SER A 188 18.64 -15.78 8.07
C SER A 188 18.01 -16.80 7.14
N THR A 189 18.45 -18.05 7.31
CA THR A 189 17.64 -19.24 7.11
C THR A 189 16.18 -18.86 7.04
N GLU A 190 15.56 -19.15 5.90
CA GLU A 190 14.14 -18.96 5.57
C GLU A 190 13.31 -18.56 6.79
N ASP A 191 12.90 -17.30 6.87
CA ASP A 191 12.02 -16.86 7.95
C ASP A 191 10.83 -17.83 7.95
N PRO A 192 10.60 -18.54 9.05
CA PRO A 192 9.74 -19.70 9.05
C PRO A 192 8.33 -19.28 8.68
N THR A 193 7.77 -19.97 7.69
CA THR A 193 6.42 -19.69 7.20
C THR A 193 5.45 -20.67 7.84
N LEU A 194 4.41 -20.14 8.49
CA LEU A 194 3.31 -20.94 9.01
C LEU A 194 2.27 -21.14 7.90
N THR A 195 2.07 -22.38 7.46
CA THR A 195 1.14 -22.71 6.38
C THR A 195 -0.10 -23.42 6.91
N ILE A 196 -1.26 -22.77 6.84
CA ILE A 196 -2.49 -23.24 7.47
C ILE A 196 -3.54 -23.46 6.38
N ALA A 197 -4.08 -24.67 6.31
CA ALA A 197 -5.22 -24.99 5.46
C ALA A 197 -6.51 -24.94 6.29
N LEU A 198 -7.54 -24.28 5.76
CA LEU A 198 -8.87 -24.17 6.34
C LEU A 198 -9.88 -24.79 5.35
N PRO A 199 -10.04 -26.12 5.33
CA PRO A 199 -10.74 -26.84 4.26
C PRO A 199 -12.19 -26.39 4.07
N LYS A 200 -12.92 -26.15 5.17
CA LYS A 200 -14.32 -25.70 5.14
C LYS A 200 -14.52 -24.37 4.41
N ARG A 201 -13.54 -23.47 4.53
CA ARG A 201 -13.54 -22.14 3.90
C ARG A 201 -12.82 -22.14 2.56
N LYS A 202 -12.31 -23.30 2.11
CA LYS A 202 -11.39 -23.44 0.96
C LYS A 202 -10.28 -22.38 0.99
N THR A 203 -9.78 -22.10 2.19
CA THR A 203 -8.82 -21.03 2.43
C THR A 203 -7.47 -21.63 2.82
N HIS A 204 -6.41 -21.08 2.25
CA HIS A 204 -5.03 -21.40 2.56
C HIS A 204 -4.35 -20.10 3.00
N LEU A 205 -3.68 -20.14 4.15
CA LEU A 205 -2.93 -19.03 4.71
C LEU A 205 -1.46 -19.42 4.78
N ALA A 206 -0.57 -18.51 4.42
CA ALA A 206 0.87 -18.64 4.61
C ALA A 206 1.38 -17.38 5.31
N LEU A 207 1.64 -17.46 6.61
CA LEU A 207 2.13 -16.34 7.40
C LEU A 207 3.65 -16.38 7.46
N SER A 208 4.30 -15.31 7.02
CA SER A 208 5.76 -15.19 6.98
C SER A 208 6.21 -13.94 7.74
N HIS A 209 7.48 -13.92 8.12
CA HIS A 209 8.08 -12.77 8.82
C HIS A 209 7.31 -12.35 10.07
N ILE A 210 6.70 -13.31 10.77
CA ILE A 210 5.90 -13.01 11.96
C ILE A 210 6.79 -12.66 13.17
N GLU A 211 6.25 -11.87 14.09
CA GLU A 211 6.92 -11.58 15.36
C GLU A 211 7.01 -12.84 16.24
N GLN A 212 8.18 -13.07 16.85
CA GLN A 212 8.51 -14.32 17.56
C GLN A 212 8.54 -14.16 19.09
N GLY A 213 7.95 -13.11 19.65
CA GLY A 213 7.89 -12.93 21.11
C GLY A 213 8.10 -11.48 21.57
N SER A 214 8.08 -11.31 22.89
CA SER A 214 8.22 -10.01 23.54
C SER A 214 9.67 -9.51 23.67
N ALA A 215 10.66 -10.39 23.49
CA ALA A 215 12.07 -10.07 23.67
C ALA A 215 12.59 -9.01 22.67
N PRO A 216 13.55 -8.15 23.07
CA PRO A 216 14.21 -7.21 22.17
C PRO A 216 14.81 -7.92 20.96
N GLY A 217 14.36 -7.55 19.77
CA GLY A 217 14.78 -8.14 18.50
C GLY A 217 13.86 -9.23 17.94
N ASN A 218 12.76 -9.56 18.61
CA ASN A 218 11.70 -10.40 18.02
C ASN A 218 10.63 -9.56 17.29
N HIS A 219 10.55 -8.28 17.62
CA HIS A 219 9.66 -7.27 17.02
C HIS A 219 10.18 -6.76 15.68
N ILE A 220 9.27 -6.47 14.75
CA ILE A 220 9.58 -5.71 13.54
C ILE A 220 9.38 -4.23 13.86
N ASN A 221 10.50 -3.51 13.98
CA ASN A 221 10.52 -2.13 14.49
C ASN A 221 10.53 -1.08 13.37
N VAL A 222 10.87 -1.50 12.15
CA VAL A 222 11.06 -0.60 11.01
C VAL A 222 10.46 -1.22 9.76
N LEU A 223 9.68 -0.45 9.02
CA LEU A 223 9.27 -0.76 7.66
C LEU A 223 10.10 0.08 6.68
N THR A 224 10.59 -0.53 5.63
CA THR A 224 11.16 0.17 4.48
C THR A 224 10.56 -0.36 3.19
N VAL A 225 10.40 0.51 2.20
CA VAL A 225 9.85 0.15 0.89
C VAL A 225 10.85 0.50 -0.20
N THR A 226 11.06 -0.43 -1.13
CA THR A 226 11.60 -0.13 -2.47
C THR A 226 10.44 -0.09 -3.45
N HIS A 227 10.27 1.02 -4.14
CA HIS A 227 9.31 1.14 -5.24
C HIS A 227 9.97 0.82 -6.57
N VAL A 228 9.46 -0.19 -7.27
CA VAL A 228 9.85 -0.57 -8.62
C VAL A 228 8.92 0.13 -9.59
N HIS A 229 9.49 0.94 -10.49
CA HIS A 229 8.74 1.81 -11.40
C HIS A 229 8.15 1.03 -12.60
N GLU A 230 7.23 0.13 -12.32
CA GLU A 230 6.50 -0.69 -13.27
C GLU A 230 5.05 -0.90 -12.81
N ARG A 231 4.14 -1.09 -13.76
CA ARG A 231 2.71 -1.31 -13.51
C ARG A 231 2.20 -2.55 -14.24
N VAL A 232 1.64 -3.48 -13.48
CA VAL A 232 0.84 -4.60 -14.03
C VAL A 232 -0.51 -4.06 -14.50
N VAL A 233 -0.85 -4.26 -15.77
CA VAL A 233 -2.03 -3.64 -16.41
C VAL A 233 -2.82 -4.64 -17.25
N LEU A 234 -4.11 -4.36 -17.44
CA LEU A 234 -4.89 -4.99 -18.49
C LEU A 234 -4.61 -4.29 -19.83
N ALA A 235 -4.09 -5.03 -20.81
CA ALA A 235 -3.69 -4.49 -22.12
C ALA A 235 -4.90 -3.93 -22.90
N GLY A 236 -4.68 -2.86 -23.65
CA GLY A 236 -5.71 -2.19 -24.47
C GLY A 236 -6.78 -1.43 -23.68
N GLN A 237 -6.63 -1.32 -22.35
CA GLN A 237 -7.60 -0.67 -21.47
C GLN A 237 -7.09 0.65 -20.90
N PHE A 238 -7.95 1.34 -20.14
CA PHE A 238 -7.63 2.59 -19.46
C PHE A 238 -6.38 2.47 -18.57
N SER A 239 -6.15 1.33 -17.91
CA SER A 239 -4.98 1.06 -17.07
C SER A 239 -3.65 1.21 -17.82
N GLU A 240 -3.58 0.73 -19.05
CA GLU A 240 -2.36 0.81 -19.87
C GLU A 240 -2.13 2.25 -20.36
N TRP A 241 -3.18 2.92 -20.83
CA TRP A 241 -3.11 4.35 -21.17
C TRP A 241 -2.65 5.20 -19.98
N LEU A 242 -3.13 4.88 -18.77
CA LEU A 242 -2.77 5.57 -17.56
C LEU A 242 -1.28 5.41 -17.22
N ALA A 243 -0.76 4.18 -17.31
CA ALA A 243 0.65 3.90 -17.09
C ALA A 243 1.55 4.66 -18.08
N ASN A 244 1.17 4.67 -19.36
CA ASN A 244 1.88 5.41 -20.40
C ASN A 244 1.89 6.93 -20.14
N THR A 245 0.80 7.46 -19.58
CA THR A 245 0.71 8.88 -19.22
C THR A 245 1.58 9.23 -18.03
N ASP A 246 1.70 8.30 -17.08
CA ASP A 246 2.53 8.44 -15.87
C ASP A 246 4.02 8.10 -16.13
N ASP A 247 4.41 7.74 -17.36
CA ASP A 247 5.76 7.27 -17.74
C ASP A 247 6.22 6.01 -16.98
N VAL A 248 5.27 5.15 -16.59
CA VAL A 248 5.52 3.90 -15.85
C VAL A 248 5.62 2.74 -16.83
N ARG A 249 6.64 1.88 -16.67
CA ARG A 249 6.81 0.69 -17.50
C ARG A 249 5.61 -0.25 -17.35
N THR A 250 4.96 -0.63 -18.44
CA THR A 250 3.82 -1.56 -18.40
C THR A 250 4.24 -3.02 -18.42
N ILE A 251 3.53 -3.85 -17.65
CA ILE A 251 3.59 -5.31 -17.67
C ILE A 251 2.16 -5.80 -17.94
N PRO A 252 1.84 -6.20 -19.18
CA PRO A 252 0.49 -6.63 -19.51
C PRO A 252 0.20 -8.00 -18.90
N VAL A 253 -1.00 -8.17 -18.35
CA VAL A 253 -1.47 -9.50 -17.91
C VAL A 253 -1.74 -10.40 -19.11
N SER A 254 -1.34 -11.66 -19.00
CA SER A 254 -1.56 -12.65 -20.07
C SER A 254 -2.96 -13.24 -19.99
N LEU A 255 -3.87 -12.79 -20.86
CA LEU A 255 -5.26 -13.25 -20.90
C LEU A 255 -5.73 -13.53 -22.33
N GLU A 256 -6.61 -14.51 -22.47
CA GLU A 256 -7.36 -14.72 -23.71
C GLU A 256 -8.29 -13.53 -24.00
N GLN A 257 -8.53 -13.26 -25.27
CA GLN A 257 -9.34 -12.10 -25.69
C GLN A 257 -10.76 -12.14 -25.08
N SER A 258 -11.39 -13.31 -24.99
CA SER A 258 -12.72 -13.46 -24.39
C SER A 258 -12.75 -13.05 -22.91
N ASP A 259 -11.67 -13.31 -22.17
CA ASP A 259 -11.57 -12.93 -20.76
C ASP A 259 -11.30 -11.44 -20.59
N GLN A 260 -10.50 -10.86 -21.47
CA GLN A 260 -10.29 -9.41 -21.49
C GLN A 260 -11.62 -8.67 -21.71
N GLU A 261 -12.45 -9.13 -22.66
CA GLU A 261 -13.78 -8.57 -22.93
C GLU A 261 -14.73 -8.73 -21.73
N LEU A 262 -14.70 -9.88 -21.06
CA LEU A 262 -15.51 -10.15 -19.87
C LEU A 262 -15.11 -9.25 -18.70
N VAL A 263 -13.81 -9.14 -18.40
CA VAL A 263 -13.28 -8.26 -17.35
C VAL A 263 -13.61 -6.80 -17.67
N ALA A 264 -13.40 -6.36 -18.91
CA ALA A 264 -13.77 -5.02 -19.34
C ALA A 264 -15.26 -4.76 -19.10
N LYS A 265 -16.15 -5.70 -19.42
CA LYS A 265 -17.60 -5.57 -19.14
C LYS A 265 -17.94 -5.56 -17.64
N ASN A 266 -17.19 -6.29 -16.83
CA ASN A 266 -17.40 -6.34 -15.37
C ASN A 266 -16.97 -5.05 -14.68
N ILE A 267 -15.96 -4.36 -15.22
CA ILE A 267 -15.40 -3.13 -14.66
C ILE A 267 -16.06 -1.88 -15.24
N THR A 268 -16.32 -1.86 -16.56
CA THR A 268 -16.81 -0.68 -17.30
C THR A 268 -18.11 -0.16 -16.70
N GLY A 269 -18.07 1.10 -16.24
CA GLY A 269 -19.24 1.81 -15.69
C GLY A 269 -19.63 1.42 -14.26
N LYS A 270 -18.87 0.53 -13.60
CA LYS A 270 -19.18 0.06 -12.25
C LYS A 270 -18.11 0.42 -11.20
N THR A 271 -16.85 0.52 -11.58
CA THR A 271 -15.73 0.77 -10.66
C THR A 271 -14.70 1.72 -11.26
N PHE A 272 -14.05 2.51 -10.40
CA PHE A 272 -12.84 3.25 -10.72
C PHE A 272 -11.66 2.27 -10.79
N ASP A 273 -10.82 2.37 -11.83
CA ASP A 273 -9.63 1.53 -11.97
C ASP A 273 -8.46 2.17 -11.21
N GLY A 274 -8.37 1.88 -9.91
CA GLY A 274 -7.33 2.41 -9.02
C GLY A 274 -5.94 1.82 -9.29
N VAL A 275 -4.90 2.55 -8.92
CA VAL A 275 -3.51 2.07 -8.94
C VAL A 275 -3.15 1.61 -7.53
N LEU A 276 -2.91 0.31 -7.41
CA LEU A 276 -2.76 -0.42 -6.15
C LEU A 276 -1.34 -1.04 -6.07
N PRO A 277 -0.86 -1.39 -4.87
CA PRO A 277 0.49 -1.95 -4.72
C PRO A 277 0.55 -3.40 -5.21
N CYS A 278 1.48 -3.69 -6.11
CA CYS A 278 1.85 -5.04 -6.52
C CYS A 278 3.01 -5.52 -5.64
N PHE A 279 2.81 -6.57 -4.85
CA PHE A 279 3.87 -7.17 -4.05
C PHE A 279 4.90 -7.89 -4.94
N ARG A 280 6.19 -7.57 -4.79
CA ARG A 280 7.29 -8.26 -5.49
C ARG A 280 8.11 -9.15 -4.58
N GLY A 281 8.26 -8.75 -3.32
CA GLY A 281 8.96 -9.55 -2.34
C GLY A 281 9.11 -8.85 -1.00
N ALA A 282 9.58 -9.61 -0.02
CA ALA A 282 9.94 -9.10 1.28
C ALA A 282 11.23 -9.72 1.78
N LEU A 283 11.94 -8.97 2.62
CA LEU A 283 13.10 -9.43 3.36
C LEU A 283 13.03 -8.86 4.76
N VAL A 284 13.38 -9.66 5.77
CA VAL A 284 13.65 -9.14 7.11
C VAL A 284 15.15 -9.06 7.33
N GLU A 285 15.61 -7.90 7.74
CA GLU A 285 17.00 -7.65 8.11
C GLU A 285 17.09 -7.41 9.61
N ARG A 286 18.16 -7.91 10.23
CA ARG A 286 18.42 -7.69 11.65
C ARG A 286 19.64 -6.79 11.81
N ASP A 287 19.48 -5.70 12.54
CA ASP A 287 20.61 -4.88 12.95
C ASP A 287 21.46 -5.68 13.96
N PRO A 288 22.74 -5.96 13.66
CA PRO A 288 23.60 -6.75 14.54
C PRO A 288 23.89 -6.04 15.87
N ALA A 289 23.78 -4.71 15.93
CA ALA A 289 24.08 -3.93 17.13
C ALA A 289 22.87 -3.85 18.08
N SER A 290 21.72 -3.41 17.59
CA SER A 290 20.50 -3.25 18.41
C SER A 290 19.64 -4.51 18.51
N GLY A 291 19.87 -5.48 17.62
CA GLY A 291 19.00 -6.64 17.45
C GLY A 291 17.68 -6.32 16.75
N TRP A 292 17.41 -5.05 16.41
CA TRP A 292 16.15 -4.63 15.78
C TRP A 292 15.94 -5.31 14.44
N ARG A 293 14.71 -5.77 14.19
CA ARG A 293 14.30 -6.27 12.88
C ARG A 293 13.69 -5.15 12.05
N ARG A 294 14.03 -5.12 10.77
CA ARG A 294 13.48 -4.26 9.73
C ARG A 294 12.82 -5.13 8.68
N LEU A 295 11.55 -4.89 8.38
CA LEU A 295 10.88 -5.48 7.23
C LEU A 295 11.09 -4.57 6.03
N HIS A 296 11.68 -5.10 4.97
CA HIS A 296 11.83 -4.45 3.69
C HIS A 296 10.85 -5.05 2.71
N LEU A 297 9.94 -4.23 2.17
CA LEU A 297 9.03 -4.60 1.09
C LEU A 297 9.55 -4.08 -0.25
N GLU A 298 9.44 -4.90 -1.28
CA GLU A 298 9.60 -4.49 -2.67
C GLU A 298 8.20 -4.44 -3.31
N LEU A 299 7.79 -3.24 -3.73
CA LEU A 299 6.48 -2.96 -4.27
C LEU A 299 6.61 -2.40 -5.69
N ALA A 300 5.76 -2.86 -6.59
CA ALA A 300 5.48 -2.25 -7.88
C ALA A 300 4.02 -1.73 -7.88
N GLU A 301 3.50 -1.35 -9.03
CA GLU A 301 2.10 -0.96 -9.20
C GLU A 301 1.29 -2.06 -9.91
N THR A 302 0.00 -2.13 -9.63
CA THR A 302 -0.98 -2.92 -10.39
C THR A 302 -2.28 -2.14 -10.53
N SER A 303 -3.03 -2.34 -11.61
CA SER A 303 -4.37 -1.77 -11.74
C SER A 303 -5.41 -2.67 -11.07
N TYR A 304 -6.48 -2.07 -10.56
CA TYR A 304 -7.62 -2.83 -10.04
C TYR A 304 -8.18 -3.80 -11.10
N SER A 305 -8.17 -3.41 -12.37
CA SER A 305 -8.54 -4.27 -13.49
C SER A 305 -7.67 -5.51 -13.66
N ALA A 306 -6.36 -5.39 -13.45
CA ALA A 306 -5.45 -6.53 -13.47
C ALA A 306 -5.70 -7.47 -12.28
N ILE A 307 -5.98 -6.93 -11.10
CA ILE A 307 -6.38 -7.73 -9.92
C ILE A 307 -7.68 -8.50 -10.21
N VAL A 308 -8.72 -7.81 -10.71
CA VAL A 308 -9.99 -8.45 -11.12
C VAL A 308 -9.77 -9.61 -12.09
N ALA A 309 -8.88 -9.43 -13.05
CA ALA A 309 -8.61 -10.46 -14.04
C ALA A 309 -7.82 -11.68 -13.50
N THR A 310 -6.91 -11.46 -12.55
CA THR A 310 -5.91 -12.46 -12.14
C THR A 310 -6.13 -13.05 -10.74
N GLN A 311 -6.95 -12.41 -9.90
CA GLN A 311 -7.07 -12.75 -8.47
C GLN A 311 -8.50 -13.05 -8.00
N TYR A 312 -9.54 -12.70 -8.76
CA TYR A 312 -10.92 -12.96 -8.36
C TYR A 312 -11.54 -14.09 -9.19
N PRO A 313 -11.63 -15.33 -8.67
CA PRO A 313 -12.38 -16.39 -9.32
C PRO A 313 -13.88 -16.04 -9.48
N GLY A 314 -14.53 -16.66 -10.47
CA GLY A 314 -15.98 -16.56 -10.65
C GLY A 314 -16.45 -15.24 -11.27
N SER A 315 -17.70 -14.85 -10.94
CA SER A 315 -18.46 -13.84 -11.70
C SER A 315 -17.93 -12.40 -11.65
N ARG A 316 -17.04 -12.08 -10.70
CA ARG A 316 -16.39 -10.77 -10.61
C ARG A 316 -15.19 -10.68 -11.55
N GLY A 317 -14.40 -11.74 -11.66
CA GLY A 317 -13.26 -11.82 -12.58
C GLY A 317 -13.63 -12.50 -13.90
N THR A 318 -12.83 -13.49 -14.30
CA THR A 318 -12.92 -14.18 -15.59
C THR A 318 -13.86 -15.38 -15.59
N GLY A 319 -14.42 -15.78 -14.43
CA GLY A 319 -15.20 -17.01 -14.31
C GLY A 319 -14.37 -18.29 -14.29
N ARG A 320 -13.04 -18.19 -14.46
CA ARG A 320 -12.11 -19.32 -14.41
C ARG A 320 -12.01 -19.92 -13.01
N ALA A 321 -11.63 -21.20 -12.98
CA ALA A 321 -11.33 -21.87 -11.71
C ALA A 321 -10.09 -21.25 -11.07
N ARG A 322 -9.99 -21.33 -9.75
CA ARG A 322 -8.87 -20.74 -8.99
C ARG A 322 -7.52 -21.25 -9.47
N GLU A 323 -7.44 -22.54 -9.78
CA GLU A 323 -6.21 -23.23 -10.17
C GLU A 323 -5.70 -22.80 -11.56
N GLU A 324 -6.54 -22.11 -12.34
CA GLU A 324 -6.25 -21.63 -13.69
C GLU A 324 -5.81 -20.16 -13.74
N LEU A 325 -5.89 -19.46 -12.60
CA LEU A 325 -5.55 -18.04 -12.51
C LEU A 325 -4.04 -17.87 -12.27
N ASN A 326 -3.39 -17.04 -13.09
CA ASN A 326 -2.01 -16.61 -12.88
C ASN A 326 -2.01 -15.31 -12.08
N HIS A 327 -1.68 -15.35 -10.78
CA HIS A 327 -1.82 -14.23 -9.84
C HIS A 327 -0.78 -13.10 -10.04
N GLU A 328 -0.57 -12.67 -11.29
CA GLU A 328 0.48 -11.73 -11.71
C GLU A 328 0.36 -10.34 -11.05
N ALA A 329 -0.86 -9.90 -10.73
CA ALA A 329 -1.12 -8.62 -10.07
C ALA A 329 -0.65 -8.59 -8.61
N ASN A 330 -0.65 -9.75 -7.95
CA ASN A 330 -0.08 -10.00 -6.63
C ASN A 330 -0.31 -8.88 -5.59
N VAL A 331 -1.55 -8.43 -5.41
CA VAL A 331 -1.85 -7.21 -4.63
C VAL A 331 -1.39 -7.32 -3.17
N LEU A 332 -0.84 -6.22 -2.63
CA LEU A 332 -0.63 -6.03 -1.19
C LEU A 332 -1.77 -5.22 -0.57
N THR A 333 -2.52 -5.87 0.32
CA THR A 333 -3.54 -5.25 1.16
C THR A 333 -2.96 -4.91 2.54
N LEU A 334 -3.66 -4.10 3.32
CA LEU A 334 -3.22 -3.65 4.63
C LEU A 334 -4.27 -4.01 5.68
N SER A 335 -3.84 -4.64 6.77
CA SER A 335 -4.71 -5.04 7.87
C SER A 335 -4.18 -4.50 9.18
N CYS A 336 -5.00 -3.79 9.94
CA CYS A 336 -4.66 -3.35 11.29
C CYS A 336 -5.77 -3.71 12.29
N THR A 337 -5.39 -4.37 13.38
CA THR A 337 -6.27 -4.65 14.51
C THR A 337 -5.97 -3.68 15.65
N PRO A 338 -6.80 -2.65 15.89
CA PRO A 338 -6.60 -1.72 16.99
C PRO A 338 -6.80 -2.40 18.34
N VAL A 339 -5.97 -2.03 19.31
CA VAL A 339 -6.09 -2.37 20.73
C VAL A 339 -6.47 -1.10 21.48
N THR A 340 -7.68 -1.10 22.02
CA THR A 340 -8.25 -0.01 22.82
C THR A 340 -7.53 0.16 24.16
N SER A 341 -7.67 1.33 24.79
CA SER A 341 -6.98 1.65 26.04
C SER A 341 -7.40 0.76 27.22
N ASP A 342 -8.61 0.21 27.16
CA ASP A 342 -9.18 -0.76 28.11
C ASP A 342 -8.90 -2.23 27.71
N GLY A 343 -8.05 -2.45 26.70
CA GLY A 343 -7.48 -3.76 26.39
C GLY A 343 -8.37 -4.65 25.52
N PHE A 344 -9.14 -4.07 24.58
CA PHE A 344 -9.91 -4.83 23.60
C PHE A 344 -9.38 -4.65 22.18
N LEU A 345 -9.25 -5.77 21.47
CA LEU A 345 -9.07 -5.85 20.03
C LEU A 345 -10.37 -5.46 19.32
N ALA A 346 -10.30 -4.53 18.38
CA ALA A 346 -11.46 -4.06 17.62
C ALA A 346 -11.53 -4.71 16.22
N PHE A 347 -12.73 -5.15 15.84
CA PHE A 347 -13.05 -5.70 14.53
C PHE A 347 -14.25 -4.99 13.92
N GLY A 348 -14.28 -4.90 12.59
CA GLY A 348 -15.42 -4.42 11.83
C GLY A 348 -16.19 -5.56 11.18
N ARG A 349 -17.51 -5.40 11.02
CA ARG A 349 -18.31 -6.25 10.13
C ARG A 349 -18.27 -5.62 8.73
N ARG A 350 -17.87 -6.36 7.70
CA ARG A 350 -17.90 -5.85 6.31
C ARG A 350 -19.32 -5.59 5.86
N SER A 351 -19.56 -4.46 5.21
CA SER A 351 -20.89 -4.10 4.73
C SER A 351 -21.39 -5.08 3.65
N LYS A 352 -22.69 -5.09 3.37
CA LYS A 352 -23.27 -5.87 2.28
C LYS A 352 -22.86 -5.42 0.87
N HIS A 353 -22.18 -4.28 0.76
CA HIS A 353 -21.84 -3.64 -0.52
C HIS A 353 -20.43 -3.97 -0.99
N VAL A 354 -19.60 -4.52 -0.10
CA VAL A 354 -18.21 -4.84 -0.39
C VAL A 354 -18.00 -6.33 -0.64
N PHE A 355 -16.78 -6.70 -1.02
CA PHE A 355 -16.32 -8.08 -1.02
C PHE A 355 -16.36 -8.67 0.40
N ASN A 356 -16.53 -9.99 0.53
CA ASN A 356 -16.65 -10.66 1.82
C ASN A 356 -17.74 -10.04 2.73
N ALA A 357 -18.88 -9.69 2.12
CA ALA A 357 -20.02 -9.05 2.78
C ALA A 357 -20.47 -9.81 4.03
N GLY A 358 -20.69 -9.09 5.13
CA GLY A 358 -21.16 -9.67 6.39
C GLY A 358 -20.11 -10.48 7.16
N LEU A 359 -18.87 -10.60 6.68
CA LEU A 359 -17.78 -11.23 7.42
C LEU A 359 -17.09 -10.22 8.35
N LEU A 360 -16.56 -10.69 9.47
CA LEU A 360 -15.69 -9.93 10.37
C LEU A 360 -14.30 -9.76 9.77
N THR A 361 -13.78 -8.55 9.87
CA THR A 361 -12.47 -8.11 9.36
C THR A 361 -11.75 -7.30 10.46
N PRO A 362 -10.43 -7.10 10.40
CA PRO A 362 -9.78 -6.09 11.23
C PRO A 362 -10.48 -4.73 11.07
N ALA A 363 -10.62 -3.96 12.15
CA ALA A 363 -11.40 -2.72 12.13
C ALA A 363 -10.76 -1.59 11.31
N ILE A 364 -9.49 -1.74 10.94
CA ILE A 364 -8.80 -0.90 9.97
C ILE A 364 -8.30 -1.82 8.85
N ASN A 365 -8.82 -1.67 7.64
CA ASN A 365 -8.42 -2.44 6.46
C ASN A 365 -8.48 -1.55 5.23
N GLY A 366 -7.53 -1.72 4.31
CA GLY A 366 -7.59 -1.04 3.04
C GLY A 366 -6.41 -1.37 2.15
N ASN A 367 -6.23 -0.53 1.14
CA ASN A 367 -5.11 -0.63 0.21
C ASN A 367 -4.31 0.66 0.24
N LEU A 368 -3.08 0.56 -0.26
CA LEU A 368 -2.26 1.73 -0.49
C LEU A 368 -2.67 2.40 -1.81
N GLU A 369 -2.96 3.70 -1.77
CA GLU A 369 -3.25 4.50 -2.96
C GLU A 369 -1.94 4.96 -3.59
N MET A 370 -1.46 4.20 -4.59
CA MET A 370 -0.18 4.49 -5.29
C MET A 370 -0.27 5.77 -6.14
N ARG A 371 -1.48 6.27 -6.39
CA ARG A 371 -1.74 7.43 -7.23
C ARG A 371 -2.89 8.26 -6.66
N GLN A 372 -2.73 9.57 -6.71
CA GLN A 372 -3.76 10.50 -6.26
C GLN A 372 -5.06 10.29 -7.06
N ARG A 373 -6.19 10.27 -6.34
CA ARG A 373 -7.53 10.35 -6.92
C ARG A 373 -8.30 11.52 -6.32
N PHE A 374 -9.52 11.75 -6.80
CA PHE A 374 -10.30 12.92 -6.37
C PHE A 374 -10.48 12.92 -4.84
N GLY A 375 -9.89 13.92 -4.17
CA GLY A 375 -10.01 14.11 -2.72
C GLY A 375 -9.11 13.24 -1.85
N ILE A 376 -8.38 12.27 -2.44
CA ILE A 376 -7.50 11.36 -1.71
C ILE A 376 -6.08 11.50 -2.28
N LEU A 377 -5.15 11.87 -1.41
CA LEU A 377 -3.73 12.01 -1.74
C LEU A 377 -3.10 10.64 -1.97
N TYR A 378 -1.97 10.63 -2.67
CA TYR A 378 -1.15 9.42 -2.78
C TYR A 378 -0.54 9.08 -1.41
N ASP A 379 -0.55 7.81 -1.05
CA ASP A 379 -0.02 7.31 0.23
C ASP A 379 1.49 7.11 0.14
N ALA A 380 2.23 8.22 0.05
CA ALA A 380 3.68 8.19 0.00
C ALA A 380 4.32 9.06 1.08
N ASP A 381 5.55 8.71 1.43
CA ASP A 381 6.41 9.51 2.28
C ASP A 381 6.75 10.86 1.61
N ARG A 382 7.45 11.71 2.35
CA ARG A 382 7.89 13.02 1.85
C ARG A 382 8.78 12.96 0.60
N ASP A 383 9.40 11.80 0.35
CA ASP A 383 10.32 11.56 -0.75
C ASP A 383 9.59 10.91 -1.95
N GLY A 384 8.26 10.73 -1.87
CA GLY A 384 7.42 10.13 -2.91
C GLY A 384 7.47 8.61 -2.94
N VAL A 385 8.02 7.95 -1.91
CA VAL A 385 8.05 6.49 -1.81
C VAL A 385 6.75 6.01 -1.15
N PRO A 386 6.02 5.05 -1.73
CA PRO A 386 4.84 4.44 -1.11
C PRO A 386 5.08 4.02 0.34
N ASP A 387 4.19 4.41 1.24
CA ASP A 387 4.28 4.11 2.67
C ASP A 387 2.99 3.44 3.20
N PRO A 388 3.00 2.10 3.41
CA PRO A 388 1.89 1.35 3.99
C PRO A 388 1.37 1.89 5.32
N LEU A 389 2.22 2.54 6.13
CA LEU A 389 1.78 3.06 7.42
C LEU A 389 1.01 4.37 7.27
N ILE A 390 1.33 5.18 6.25
CA ILE A 390 0.53 6.37 5.89
C ILE A 390 -0.85 5.95 5.40
N ALA A 391 -0.93 4.93 4.54
CA ALA A 391 -2.19 4.35 4.11
C ALA A 391 -3.03 3.85 5.30
N LEU A 392 -2.43 3.08 6.22
CA LEU A 392 -3.14 2.63 7.43
C LEU A 392 -3.61 3.79 8.33
N ALA A 393 -2.85 4.89 8.42
CA ALA A 393 -3.28 6.08 9.15
C ALA A 393 -4.47 6.78 8.48
N ARG A 394 -4.49 6.82 7.14
CA ARG A 394 -5.64 7.31 6.36
C ARG A 394 -6.86 6.42 6.58
N GLU A 395 -6.73 5.10 6.45
CA GLU A 395 -7.83 4.15 6.68
C GLU A 395 -8.37 4.23 8.12
N ALA A 396 -7.49 4.41 9.12
CA ALA A 396 -7.91 4.63 10.52
C ALA A 396 -8.84 5.85 10.66
N LYS A 397 -8.53 6.92 9.92
CA LYS A 397 -9.33 8.14 9.89
C LYS A 397 -10.63 7.92 9.11
N GLU A 398 -10.58 7.29 7.95
CA GLU A 398 -11.73 7.07 7.08
C GLU A 398 -12.72 6.08 7.70
N GLU A 399 -12.28 4.98 8.30
CA GLU A 399 -13.14 3.91 8.80
C GLU A 399 -13.60 4.09 10.25
N LEU A 400 -12.76 4.73 11.10
CA LEU A 400 -13.00 4.83 12.54
C LEU A 400 -12.94 6.27 13.09
N ALA A 401 -12.70 7.26 12.24
CA ALA A 401 -12.46 8.65 12.66
C ALA A 401 -11.32 8.78 13.70
N LEU A 402 -10.28 7.96 13.54
CA LEU A 402 -9.07 7.99 14.36
C LEU A 402 -7.94 8.72 13.62
N GLU A 403 -7.44 9.79 14.21
CA GLU A 403 -6.22 10.44 13.73
C GLU A 403 -5.02 9.76 14.38
N MET A 404 -4.17 9.15 13.55
CA MET A 404 -3.03 8.37 14.03
C MET A 404 -1.75 8.79 13.32
N SER A 405 -0.66 8.85 14.08
CA SER A 405 0.68 8.96 13.52
C SER A 405 1.22 7.57 13.16
N THR A 406 2.10 7.49 12.16
CA THR A 406 2.59 6.21 11.61
C THR A 406 3.42 5.39 12.60
N ASP A 407 4.01 6.02 13.61
CA ASP A 407 4.78 5.37 14.68
C ASP A 407 3.91 4.58 15.68
N ARG A 408 2.59 4.73 15.62
CA ARG A 408 1.65 3.97 16.47
C ARG A 408 1.36 2.57 15.95
N PHE A 409 1.73 2.28 14.70
CA PHE A 409 1.54 0.97 14.10
C PHE A 409 2.72 0.07 14.39
N ARG A 410 2.42 -1.14 14.87
CA ARG A 410 3.37 -2.22 15.04
C ARG A 410 3.12 -3.27 13.96
N ILE A 411 4.19 -3.70 13.32
CA ILE A 411 4.14 -4.68 12.23
C ILE A 411 4.22 -6.08 12.86
N LEU A 412 3.20 -6.89 12.61
CA LEU A 412 3.11 -8.25 13.13
C LEU A 412 3.68 -9.29 12.17
N GLY A 413 3.70 -8.99 10.87
CA GLY A 413 4.25 -9.84 9.82
C GLY A 413 3.53 -9.68 8.49
N LEU A 414 3.68 -10.67 7.62
CA LEU A 414 2.99 -10.77 6.34
C LEU A 414 2.15 -12.04 6.29
N THR A 415 1.06 -12.00 5.54
CA THR A 415 0.32 -13.20 5.14
C THR A 415 0.18 -13.19 3.63
N HIS A 416 0.38 -14.34 3.01
CA HIS A 416 -0.19 -14.67 1.72
C HIS A 416 -1.45 -15.50 1.97
N PHE A 417 -2.50 -15.29 1.20
CA PHE A 417 -3.67 -16.15 1.29
C PHE A 417 -4.33 -16.37 -0.06
N ASP A 418 -4.97 -17.52 -0.11
CA ASP A 418 -5.90 -17.88 -1.15
C ASP A 418 -7.20 -18.38 -0.51
N SER A 419 -8.33 -18.00 -1.06
CA SER A 419 -9.66 -18.36 -0.58
C SER A 419 -10.52 -18.90 -1.73
N ALA A 420 -11.80 -19.14 -1.47
CA ALA A 420 -12.75 -19.49 -2.52
C ALA A 420 -12.99 -18.31 -3.49
N ASP A 421 -12.86 -17.09 -3.01
CA ASP A 421 -13.33 -15.89 -3.70
C ASP A 421 -12.18 -14.95 -4.14
N GLU A 422 -10.96 -15.17 -3.64
CA GLU A 422 -9.79 -14.32 -3.89
C GLU A 422 -8.50 -15.12 -3.70
N VAL A 423 -7.53 -14.96 -4.58
CA VAL A 423 -6.30 -15.77 -4.66
C VAL A 423 -5.07 -14.90 -4.90
N GLY A 424 -3.90 -15.38 -4.47
CA GLY A 424 -2.63 -14.67 -4.64
C GLY A 424 -2.49 -13.39 -3.83
N THR A 425 -3.29 -13.18 -2.79
CA THR A 425 -3.35 -11.89 -2.10
C THR A 425 -2.37 -11.86 -0.93
N HIS A 426 -1.59 -10.79 -0.86
CA HIS A 426 -0.71 -10.51 0.26
C HIS A 426 -1.36 -9.49 1.20
N SER A 427 -1.10 -9.60 2.51
CA SER A 427 -1.53 -8.61 3.49
C SER A 427 -0.42 -8.28 4.47
N LEU A 428 -0.16 -6.99 4.67
CA LEU A 428 0.66 -6.50 5.77
C LEU A 428 -0.18 -6.51 7.04
N LEU A 429 0.23 -7.33 8.00
CA LEU A 429 -0.46 -7.50 9.28
C LEU A 429 0.12 -6.53 10.30
N THR A 430 -0.74 -5.71 10.89
CA THR A 430 -0.34 -4.73 11.89
C THR A 430 -1.31 -4.69 13.07
N THR A 431 -0.87 -4.07 14.14
CA THR A 431 -1.71 -3.67 15.26
C THR A 431 -1.32 -2.28 15.71
N CYS A 432 -2.23 -1.56 16.34
CA CYS A 432 -1.93 -0.26 16.93
C CYS A 432 -2.62 -0.16 18.29
N ARG A 433 -2.03 0.58 19.22
CA ARG A 433 -2.69 0.93 20.49
C ARG A 433 -3.34 2.30 20.34
N VAL A 434 -4.64 2.38 20.64
CA VAL A 434 -5.41 3.62 20.58
C VAL A 434 -5.72 4.11 21.99
N GLU A 435 -5.73 5.42 22.18
CA GLU A 435 -5.90 6.06 23.50
C GLU A 435 -7.38 6.22 23.91
N VAL A 436 -8.27 5.42 23.29
CA VAL A 436 -9.71 5.43 23.53
C VAL A 436 -10.18 4.05 23.95
N THR A 437 -11.18 4.01 24.84
CA THR A 437 -11.88 2.79 25.25
C THR A 437 -12.71 2.21 24.10
N ALA A 438 -13.10 0.93 24.18
CA ALA A 438 -14.03 0.31 23.23
C ALA A 438 -15.31 1.12 22.99
N ALA A 439 -15.98 1.56 24.07
CA ALA A 439 -17.21 2.36 23.96
C ALA A 439 -16.98 3.73 23.30
N HIS A 440 -15.86 4.39 23.57
CA HIS A 440 -15.50 5.64 22.91
C HIS A 440 -15.20 5.40 21.42
N LEU A 441 -14.49 4.33 21.08
CA LEU A 441 -14.19 3.99 19.68
C LEU A 441 -15.48 3.78 18.88
N ALA A 442 -16.46 3.05 19.43
CA ALA A 442 -17.76 2.85 18.80
C ALA A 442 -18.51 4.16 18.54
N ARG A 443 -18.50 5.10 19.49
CA ARG A 443 -19.07 6.44 19.29
C ARG A 443 -18.33 7.24 18.21
N ARG A 444 -17.00 7.22 18.21
CA ARG A 444 -16.20 7.94 17.19
C ARG A 444 -16.41 7.40 15.79
N ALA A 445 -16.55 6.09 15.64
CA ALA A 445 -16.78 5.48 14.34
C ALA A 445 -18.08 5.94 13.65
N ALA A 446 -19.02 6.58 14.36
CA ALA A 446 -20.16 7.26 13.73
C ALA A 446 -19.77 8.54 12.94
N LEU A 447 -18.56 9.06 13.16
CA LEU A 447 -17.96 10.18 12.45
C LEU A 447 -17.04 9.73 11.31
N ALA A 448 -16.98 8.43 11.03
CA ALA A 448 -16.24 7.86 9.91
C ALA A 448 -16.65 8.50 8.58
N ASP A 449 -15.76 8.45 7.60
CA ASP A 449 -16.02 8.97 6.26
C ASP A 449 -17.30 8.30 5.70
N PRO A 450 -18.33 9.09 5.34
CA PRO A 450 -19.59 8.54 4.89
C PRO A 450 -19.54 7.91 3.50
N ALA A 451 -18.49 8.16 2.72
CA ALA A 451 -18.29 7.63 1.39
C ALA A 451 -17.45 6.35 1.40
N GLU A 452 -16.30 6.35 2.08
CA GLU A 452 -15.39 5.19 2.12
C GLU A 452 -15.68 4.33 3.37
N GLY A 453 -15.51 4.87 4.59
CA GLY A 453 -15.62 4.09 5.82
C GLY A 453 -17.00 3.48 6.14
N LEU A 454 -18.09 4.20 5.86
CA LEU A 454 -19.46 3.66 6.01
C LEU A 454 -19.86 2.72 4.86
N TRP A 455 -19.12 2.77 3.75
CA TRP A 455 -19.33 1.85 2.63
C TRP A 455 -18.57 0.53 2.87
N GLU A 456 -17.35 0.59 3.39
CA GLU A 456 -16.49 -0.53 3.77
C GLU A 456 -17.10 -1.39 4.89
N LEU A 457 -17.43 -0.75 6.00
CA LEU A 457 -17.84 -1.39 7.25
C LEU A 457 -19.31 -1.08 7.57
N ASP A 458 -20.00 -2.07 8.12
CA ASP A 458 -21.38 -1.96 8.60
C ASP A 458 -21.46 -1.13 9.90
N ASP A 459 -22.65 -1.02 10.47
CA ASP A 459 -22.89 -0.27 11.70
C ASP A 459 -22.34 -0.99 12.97
N ASP A 460 -21.88 -2.24 12.88
CA ASP A 460 -21.45 -3.05 14.04
C ASP A 460 -19.92 -3.15 14.18
N LEU A 461 -19.41 -2.80 15.36
CA LEU A 461 -18.05 -3.10 15.80
C LEU A 461 -18.05 -4.20 16.86
N TRP A 462 -17.06 -5.08 16.77
CA TRP A 462 -16.89 -6.22 17.68
C TRP A 462 -15.60 -6.05 18.47
N PHE A 463 -15.65 -6.38 19.76
CA PHE A 463 -14.57 -6.15 20.70
C PHE A 463 -14.25 -7.44 21.44
N LEU A 464 -12.98 -7.85 21.35
CA LEU A 464 -12.47 -9.05 22.00
C LEU A 464 -11.40 -8.65 23.03
N PRO A 465 -11.47 -9.12 24.28
CA PRO A 465 -10.42 -8.88 25.26
C PRO A 465 -9.03 -9.30 24.73
N GLU A 466 -8.00 -8.50 24.96
CA GLU A 466 -6.61 -8.89 24.68
C GLU A 466 -6.15 -10.03 25.61
N ARG A 467 -6.82 -10.19 26.77
CA ARG A 467 -6.50 -11.14 27.83
C ARG A 467 -7.78 -11.75 28.42
N PRO A 468 -7.72 -12.93 29.07
CA PRO A 468 -8.89 -13.58 29.62
C PRO A 468 -9.62 -12.68 30.64
N PRO A 469 -10.96 -12.52 30.52
CA PRO A 469 -11.73 -11.75 31.48
C PRO A 469 -11.74 -12.46 32.84
N GLY A 470 -11.63 -11.70 33.94
CA GLY A 470 -11.89 -12.22 35.30
C GLY A 470 -10.90 -13.27 35.85
N GLY A 471 -9.81 -13.58 35.15
CA GLY A 471 -8.75 -14.48 35.62
C GLY A 471 -9.14 -15.96 35.77
N SER A 472 -10.30 -16.36 35.24
CA SER A 472 -10.82 -17.74 35.31
C SER A 472 -10.08 -18.72 34.39
N GLN A 473 -9.39 -18.20 33.37
CA GLN A 473 -8.69 -18.96 32.35
C GLN A 473 -7.21 -18.56 32.30
N SER A 474 -6.32 -19.52 32.07
CA SER A 474 -4.90 -19.24 31.84
C SER A 474 -4.70 -18.48 30.51
N ALA A 475 -3.59 -17.76 30.38
CA ALA A 475 -3.26 -17.07 29.13
C ALA A 475 -3.18 -18.02 27.93
N ASP A 476 -2.65 -19.22 28.13
CA ASP A 476 -2.51 -20.24 27.08
C ASP A 476 -3.88 -20.77 26.62
N GLU A 477 -4.76 -21.08 27.56
CA GLU A 477 -6.13 -21.52 27.24
C GLU A 477 -6.92 -20.42 26.54
N TRP A 478 -6.70 -19.15 26.92
CA TRP A 478 -7.31 -18.00 26.25
C TRP A 478 -6.86 -17.89 24.79
N VAL A 479 -5.55 -17.95 24.55
CA VAL A 479 -4.98 -17.95 23.19
C VAL A 479 -5.57 -19.10 22.37
N ASP A 480 -5.63 -20.31 22.93
CA ASP A 480 -6.21 -21.48 22.24
C ASP A 480 -7.69 -21.27 21.90
N SER A 481 -8.47 -20.65 22.79
CA SER A 481 -9.88 -20.32 22.55
C SER A 481 -10.04 -19.30 21.42
N VAL A 482 -9.24 -18.23 21.42
CA VAL A 482 -9.27 -17.19 20.38
C VAL A 482 -8.89 -17.78 19.03
N LEU A 483 -7.84 -18.60 18.97
CA LEU A 483 -7.38 -19.22 17.73
C LEU A 483 -8.36 -20.27 17.20
N ARG A 484 -8.94 -21.12 18.06
CA ARG A 484 -9.99 -22.06 17.65
C ARG A 484 -11.19 -21.34 17.05
N TRP A 485 -11.66 -20.27 17.69
CA TRP A 485 -12.72 -19.43 17.12
C TRP A 485 -12.29 -18.85 15.76
N SER A 486 -11.10 -18.25 15.70
CA SER A 486 -10.56 -17.60 14.49
C SER A 486 -10.42 -18.53 13.28
N LEU A 487 -9.91 -19.75 13.51
CA LEU A 487 -9.63 -20.75 12.48
C LEU A 487 -10.90 -21.43 11.97
N ASN A 488 -11.90 -21.61 12.85
CA ASN A 488 -13.07 -22.44 12.56
C ASN A 488 -14.35 -21.62 12.30
N SER A 489 -14.34 -20.31 12.54
CA SER A 489 -15.47 -19.43 12.25
C SER A 489 -15.61 -19.18 10.73
N PRO A 490 -16.76 -19.50 10.11
CA PRO A 490 -17.03 -19.16 8.72
C PRO A 490 -17.25 -17.65 8.53
N ASP A 491 -17.51 -16.92 9.61
CA ASP A 491 -17.86 -15.51 9.58
C ASP A 491 -16.64 -14.58 9.53
N HIS A 492 -15.42 -15.10 9.34
CA HIS A 492 -14.19 -14.30 9.35
C HIS A 492 -13.62 -14.14 7.94
N THR A 493 -13.02 -12.99 7.64
CA THR A 493 -12.16 -12.84 6.46
C THR A 493 -10.82 -13.54 6.68
N PRO A 494 -10.08 -13.90 5.61
CA PRO A 494 -8.69 -14.36 5.73
C PRO A 494 -7.81 -13.36 6.50
N HIS A 495 -8.02 -12.05 6.27
CA HIS A 495 -7.31 -10.98 6.97
C HIS A 495 -7.48 -11.04 8.49
N LEU A 496 -8.71 -11.23 8.98
CA LEU A 496 -8.96 -11.32 10.41
C LEU A 496 -8.30 -12.56 11.00
N THR A 497 -8.46 -13.71 10.33
CA THR A 497 -7.85 -14.96 10.81
C THR A 497 -6.33 -14.83 10.91
N SER A 498 -5.67 -14.33 9.87
CA SER A 498 -4.23 -14.10 9.87
C SER A 498 -3.80 -13.05 10.92
N SER A 499 -4.55 -11.96 11.06
CA SER A 499 -4.26 -10.92 12.07
C SER A 499 -4.31 -11.47 13.50
N LEU A 500 -5.28 -12.33 13.82
CA LEU A 500 -5.38 -12.93 15.15
C LEU A 500 -4.27 -13.96 15.41
N ILE A 501 -3.86 -14.73 14.40
CA ILE A 501 -2.70 -15.64 14.54
C ILE A 501 -1.43 -14.81 14.79
N ALA A 502 -1.20 -13.76 13.99
CA ALA A 502 -0.02 -12.91 14.11
C ALA A 502 0.00 -12.10 15.41
N HIS A 503 -1.16 -11.64 15.91
CA HIS A 503 -1.26 -10.94 17.19
C HIS A 503 -0.85 -11.85 18.36
N ASN A 504 -1.18 -13.14 18.29
CA ASN A 504 -0.87 -14.12 19.32
C ASN A 504 0.46 -14.85 19.09
N SER A 505 1.18 -14.59 17.99
CA SER A 505 2.38 -15.36 17.62
C SER A 505 3.45 -15.28 18.70
N GLY A 506 3.64 -14.13 19.34
CA GLY A 506 4.61 -13.98 20.41
C GLY A 506 4.39 -14.96 21.57
N ALA A 507 3.16 -15.09 22.05
CA ALA A 507 2.81 -16.05 23.09
C ALA A 507 2.98 -17.50 22.63
N LEU A 508 2.64 -17.80 21.36
CA LEU A 508 2.84 -19.12 20.77
C LEU A 508 4.33 -19.48 20.70
N PHE A 509 5.20 -18.57 20.26
CA PHE A 509 6.64 -18.82 20.21
C PHE A 509 7.27 -18.95 21.59
N GLU A 510 6.81 -18.17 22.58
CA GLU A 510 7.23 -18.32 23.97
C GLU A 510 6.83 -19.70 24.53
N ARG A 511 5.64 -20.21 24.18
CA ARG A 511 5.13 -21.52 24.63
C ARG A 511 5.79 -22.71 23.94
N PHE A 512 5.97 -22.66 22.62
CA PHE A 512 6.41 -23.81 21.81
C PHE A 512 7.88 -23.77 21.42
N GLY A 513 8.56 -22.62 21.51
CA GLY A 513 10.00 -22.46 21.31
C GLY A 513 10.50 -22.61 19.88
N SER A 514 9.68 -23.11 18.94
CA SER A 514 10.04 -23.25 17.52
C SER A 514 8.86 -23.00 16.58
N PRO A 515 9.13 -22.59 15.33
CA PRO A 515 8.08 -22.38 14.34
C PRO A 515 7.32 -23.65 13.98
N GLU A 516 7.99 -24.81 13.95
CA GLU A 516 7.36 -26.11 13.70
C GLU A 516 6.40 -26.48 14.84
N GLY A 517 6.77 -26.15 16.08
CA GLY A 517 5.90 -26.33 17.25
C GLY A 517 4.66 -25.43 17.18
N VAL A 518 4.85 -24.15 16.84
CA VAL A 518 3.73 -23.20 16.62
C VAL A 518 2.82 -23.68 15.48
N GLN A 519 3.40 -24.06 14.35
CA GLN A 519 2.70 -24.60 13.18
C GLN A 519 1.87 -25.82 13.54
N ALA A 520 2.47 -26.83 14.18
CA ALA A 520 1.80 -28.05 14.58
C ALA A 520 0.64 -27.76 15.55
N HIS A 521 0.84 -26.86 16.50
CA HIS A 521 -0.21 -26.45 17.44
C HIS A 521 -1.37 -25.75 16.72
N VAL A 522 -1.10 -24.70 15.93
CA VAL A 522 -2.14 -23.95 15.22
C VAL A 522 -2.94 -24.86 14.28
N VAL A 523 -2.27 -25.75 13.55
CA VAL A 523 -2.93 -26.76 12.70
C VAL A 523 -3.80 -27.72 13.54
N SER A 524 -3.36 -28.11 14.73
CA SER A 524 -4.14 -28.97 15.63
C SER A 524 -5.42 -28.32 16.16
N LEU A 525 -5.52 -26.98 16.12
CA LEU A 525 -6.72 -26.24 16.51
C LEU A 525 -7.76 -26.14 15.38
N VAL A 526 -7.41 -26.51 14.14
CA VAL A 526 -8.36 -26.57 13.03
C VAL A 526 -9.27 -27.78 13.22
N GLY A 527 -10.57 -27.51 13.37
CA GLY A 527 -11.59 -28.50 13.70
C GLY A 527 -12.67 -28.64 12.62
N GLU A 528 -13.47 -29.68 12.76
CA GLU A 528 -14.58 -29.96 11.86
C GLU A 528 -15.87 -29.23 12.23
N GLU A 529 -15.94 -28.44 13.30
CA GLU A 529 -17.14 -27.71 13.70
C GLU A 529 -16.81 -26.25 14.01
N PRO A 530 -17.73 -25.30 13.71
CA PRO A 530 -17.56 -23.92 14.14
C PRO A 530 -17.33 -23.86 15.65
N SER A 531 -16.26 -23.19 16.06
CA SER A 531 -15.99 -22.96 17.48
C SER A 531 -16.78 -21.75 17.98
N PRO A 532 -17.31 -21.78 19.22
CA PRO A 532 -18.00 -20.63 19.79
C PRO A 532 -17.04 -19.44 19.93
N PRO A 533 -17.55 -18.20 19.94
CA PRO A 533 -16.73 -17.04 20.25
C PRO A 533 -16.15 -17.16 21.67
N PRO A 534 -14.93 -16.64 21.89
CA PRO A 534 -14.32 -16.62 23.21
C PRO A 534 -15.12 -15.73 24.19
N GLU A 535 -15.00 -16.02 25.48
CA GLU A 535 -15.69 -15.29 26.54
C GLU A 535 -15.35 -13.79 26.52
N GLY A 536 -16.35 -12.95 26.72
CA GLY A 536 -16.15 -11.49 26.76
C GLY A 536 -16.07 -10.83 25.38
N LEU A 537 -16.22 -11.58 24.27
CA LEU A 537 -16.54 -10.96 22.98
C LEU A 537 -17.89 -10.24 23.08
N PHE A 538 -17.93 -8.95 22.76
CA PHE A 538 -19.16 -8.18 22.69
C PHE A 538 -19.21 -7.31 21.44
N ARG A 539 -20.41 -6.77 21.17
CA ARG A 539 -20.70 -5.93 20.01
C ARG A 539 -21.22 -4.58 20.48
N LEU A 540 -20.77 -3.51 19.84
CA LEU A 540 -21.35 -2.17 19.96
C LEU A 540 -21.73 -1.67 18.58
N THR A 541 -22.87 -0.99 18.48
CA THR A 541 -23.25 -0.32 17.24
C THR A 541 -22.62 1.07 17.20
N ARG A 542 -22.19 1.50 16.01
CA ARG A 542 -21.55 2.80 15.78
C ARG A 542 -22.48 3.93 16.26
N GLY A 543 -21.96 4.77 17.16
CA GLY A 543 -22.68 5.90 17.73
C GLY A 543 -23.43 5.64 19.04
N GLU A 544 -23.53 4.38 19.49
CA GLU A 544 -23.95 4.02 20.86
C GLU A 544 -22.78 4.18 21.85
#